data_AF-A0A7W0NV59-F1
#
_entry.id   AF-A0A7W0NV59-F1
#
_cell.length_a   1.000
_cell.length_b   1.000
_cell.length_c   1.000
_cell.angle_alpha   90.00
_cell.angle_beta   90.00
_cell.angle_gamma   90.00
#
_symmetry.space_group_name_H-M   'P 1'
#
loop_
_entity.id
_entity.type
_entity.pdbx_description
1 polymer ?
#
loop_
_entity_poly.entity_id
_entity_poly.type
_entity_poly.pdbx_seq_one_letter_code
_entity_poly.pdbx_strand_id
1 'polypeptide(L)'
;FGPGHQFEVLLGYWTDQDIITEPPWVGVTWHVNPKAVKRAEIVAAFENYSRTSGGKWEAFELTDEKAWGGMASGKLLTDCFGQEDHVKNITEMFEQLLDGVADFKTSYPNLPWAPQQPEVAEA
;
A
#
# COMPACT_ATOMS: atom_id res chain seq x y z
N PHE A 1 -11.30 -12.01 3.77
CA PHE A 1 -11.02 -10.90 4.70
C PHE A 1 -12.32 -10.41 5.32
N GLY A 2 -12.29 -10.16 6.64
CA GLY A 2 -13.48 -9.92 7.44
C GLY A 2 -14.03 -8.48 7.32
N PRO A 3 -15.31 -8.28 7.69
CA PRO A 3 -15.93 -6.95 7.76
C PRO A 3 -15.12 -6.00 8.66
N GLY A 4 -15.02 -4.72 8.29
CA GLY A 4 -14.49 -3.64 9.15
C GLY A 4 -13.17 -2.97 8.72
N HIS A 5 -12.42 -3.52 7.75
CA HIS A 5 -11.18 -2.89 7.27
C HIS A 5 -11.48 -1.89 6.15
N GLN A 6 -11.14 -0.62 6.35
CA GLN A 6 -11.40 0.48 5.40
C GLN A 6 -10.30 0.55 4.33
N PHE A 7 -9.03 0.38 4.73
CA PHE A 7 -7.89 0.20 3.84
C PHE A 7 -6.80 -0.59 4.57
N GLU A 8 -5.79 -1.05 3.83
CA GLU A 8 -4.64 -1.79 4.34
C GLU A 8 -3.32 -1.18 3.85
N VAL A 9 -2.26 -1.47 4.61
CA VAL A 9 -0.86 -1.20 4.25
C VAL A 9 -0.12 -2.52 4.32
N LEU A 10 0.48 -2.95 3.22
CA LEU A 10 1.21 -4.21 3.13
C LEU A 10 2.65 -3.93 2.73
N LEU A 11 3.59 -4.58 3.41
CA LEU A 11 5.02 -4.59 3.11
C LEU A 11 5.40 -6.03 2.77
N GLY A 12 6.08 -6.26 1.65
CA GLY A 12 6.47 -7.62 1.31
C GLY A 12 6.93 -7.82 -0.12
N TYR A 13 6.56 -8.97 -0.68
CA TYR A 13 6.81 -9.36 -2.06
C TYR A 13 5.52 -9.90 -2.70
N TRP A 14 5.38 -9.65 -3.99
CA TRP A 14 4.22 -10.03 -4.79
C TRP A 14 4.65 -10.84 -6.01
N THR A 15 3.88 -11.88 -6.30
CA THR A 15 4.07 -12.74 -7.47
C THR A 15 2.71 -12.89 -8.14
N ASP A 16 2.61 -12.49 -9.41
CA ASP A 16 1.33 -12.48 -10.13
C ASP A 16 0.95 -13.86 -10.70
N GLN A 17 1.69 -14.92 -10.34
CA GLN A 17 1.58 -16.23 -10.97
C GLN A 17 1.69 -17.37 -9.96
N ASP A 18 0.87 -18.41 -10.17
CA ASP A 18 0.98 -19.70 -9.45
C ASP A 18 2.32 -20.41 -9.72
N ILE A 19 2.96 -20.07 -10.85
CA ILE A 19 4.29 -20.53 -11.25
C ILE A 19 5.16 -19.27 -11.41
N ILE A 20 6.20 -19.14 -10.60
CA ILE A 20 7.08 -17.96 -10.63
C ILE A 20 7.96 -18.02 -11.89
N THR A 21 7.54 -17.35 -12.96
CA THR A 21 8.35 -17.19 -14.19
C THR A 21 9.01 -15.82 -14.31
N GLU A 22 8.53 -14.84 -13.54
CA GLU A 22 9.08 -13.49 -13.46
C GLU A 22 9.60 -13.20 -12.05
N PRO A 23 10.62 -12.33 -11.91
CA PRO A 23 11.09 -11.90 -10.61
C PRO A 23 9.97 -11.28 -9.77
N PRO A 24 9.87 -11.60 -8.46
CA PRO A 24 8.90 -10.96 -7.58
C PRO A 24 9.10 -9.45 -7.55
N TRP A 25 7.98 -8.72 -7.45
CA TRP A 25 8.02 -7.32 -7.07
C TRP A 25 8.15 -7.21 -5.55
N VAL A 26 8.95 -6.27 -5.05
CA VAL A 26 9.15 -6.02 -3.63
C VAL A 26 8.87 -4.56 -3.29
N GLY A 27 8.15 -4.32 -2.20
CA GLY A 27 7.80 -2.97 -1.81
C GLY A 27 6.67 -2.84 -0.80
N VAL A 28 5.98 -1.71 -0.87
CA VAL A 28 4.78 -1.39 -0.09
C VAL A 28 3.60 -1.17 -1.01
N THR A 29 2.46 -1.77 -0.66
CA THR A 29 1.17 -1.50 -1.30
C THR A 29 0.15 -1.01 -0.28
N TRP A 30 -0.70 -0.10 -0.73
CA TRP A 30 -1.89 0.32 -0.02
C TRP A 30 -3.10 -0.08 -0.82
N HIS A 31 -4.11 -0.66 -0.17
CA HIS A 31 -5.36 -1.01 -0.83
C HIS A 31 -6.55 -0.47 -0.06
N VAL A 32 -7.47 0.21 -0.76
CA VAL A 32 -8.76 0.62 -0.22
C VAL A 32 -9.79 -0.46 -0.49
N ASN A 33 -10.54 -0.82 0.55
CA ASN A 33 -11.61 -1.81 0.43
C ASN A 33 -12.74 -1.22 -0.45
N PRO A 34 -13.25 -1.96 -1.46
CA PRO A 34 -14.40 -1.53 -2.27
C PRO A 34 -15.64 -1.17 -1.43
N LYS A 35 -15.78 -1.80 -0.26
CA LYS A 35 -16.89 -1.60 0.67
C LYS A 35 -16.56 -0.63 1.82
N ALA A 36 -15.47 0.12 1.73
CA ALA A 36 -15.09 1.09 2.75
C ALA A 36 -16.13 2.22 2.84
N VAL A 37 -16.67 2.45 4.03
CA VAL A 37 -17.58 3.60 4.31
C VAL A 37 -16.91 4.92 3.96
N LYS A 38 -15.60 5.03 4.20
CA LYS A 38 -14.78 6.21 3.90
C LYS A 38 -14.00 6.08 2.60
N ARG A 39 -14.44 5.25 1.64
CA ARG A 39 -13.71 5.00 0.38
C ARG A 39 -13.31 6.29 -0.32
N ALA A 40 -14.24 7.24 -0.48
CA ALA A 40 -13.97 8.50 -1.17
C ALA A 40 -12.87 9.34 -0.49
N GLU A 41 -12.88 9.41 0.86
CA GLU A 41 -11.84 10.11 1.63
C GLU A 41 -10.47 9.45 1.45
N ILE A 42 -10.42 8.11 1.50
CA ILE A 42 -9.19 7.32 1.35
C ILE A 42 -8.63 7.46 -0.07
N VAL A 43 -9.48 7.33 -1.10
CA VAL A 43 -9.10 7.48 -2.51
C VAL A 43 -8.55 8.88 -2.76
N ALA A 44 -9.22 9.93 -2.28
CA ALA A 44 -8.72 11.29 -2.42
C ALA A 44 -7.33 11.47 -1.77
N ALA A 45 -7.09 10.84 -0.63
CA ALA A 45 -5.78 10.85 0.01
C ALA A 45 -4.71 10.10 -0.81
N PHE A 46 -5.03 8.93 -1.36
CA PHE A 46 -4.12 8.16 -2.22
C PHE A 46 -3.78 8.93 -3.51
N GLU A 47 -4.78 9.52 -4.16
CA GLU A 47 -4.58 10.33 -5.36
C GLU A 47 -3.74 11.57 -5.08
N ASN A 48 -4.01 12.27 -3.98
CA ASN A 48 -3.26 13.47 -3.65
C ASN A 48 -1.81 13.12 -3.29
N TYR A 49 -1.61 12.09 -2.47
CA TYR A 49 -0.27 11.69 -2.05
C TYR A 49 0.59 11.22 -3.21
N SER A 50 0.06 10.35 -4.09
CA SER A 50 0.77 9.88 -5.28
C SER A 50 1.22 11.05 -6.17
N ARG A 51 0.34 12.04 -6.43
CA ARG A 51 0.68 13.27 -7.19
C ARG A 51 1.76 14.10 -6.51
N THR A 52 1.72 14.26 -5.19
CA THR A 52 2.68 15.10 -4.46
C THR A 52 4.01 14.39 -4.15
N SER A 53 4.07 13.07 -4.29
CA SER A 53 5.23 12.26 -3.92
C SER A 53 6.43 12.35 -4.88
N GLY A 54 6.30 13.11 -5.98
CA GLY A 54 7.35 13.22 -7.00
C GLY A 54 7.55 11.92 -7.79
N GLY A 55 6.49 11.12 -7.96
CA GLY A 55 6.53 9.85 -8.69
C GLY A 55 7.06 8.66 -7.88
N LYS A 56 7.30 8.84 -6.57
CA LYS A 56 7.72 7.72 -5.70
C LYS A 56 6.60 6.73 -5.44
N TRP A 57 5.36 7.20 -5.40
CA TRP A 57 4.17 6.39 -5.16
C TRP A 57 3.24 6.47 -6.37
N GLU A 58 2.86 5.31 -6.90
CA GLU A 58 2.02 5.19 -8.08
C GLU A 58 0.63 4.69 -7.69
N ALA A 59 -0.42 5.36 -8.16
CA ALA A 59 -1.80 4.97 -7.92
C ALA A 59 -2.31 3.97 -8.98
N PHE A 60 -3.18 3.06 -8.57
CA PHE A 60 -3.82 2.07 -9.45
C PHE A 60 -5.28 1.84 -9.05
N GLU A 61 -6.12 1.55 -10.06
CA GLU A 61 -7.53 1.13 -9.91
C GLU A 61 -8.41 2.01 -8.99
N LEU A 62 -8.05 3.26 -8.72
CA LEU A 62 -8.79 4.14 -7.80
C LEU A 62 -10.20 4.50 -8.31
N THR A 63 -10.40 4.48 -9.64
CA THR A 63 -11.65 4.85 -10.30
C THR A 63 -12.70 3.74 -10.33
N ASP A 64 -12.33 2.47 -10.14
CA ASP A 64 -13.29 1.37 -10.09
C ASP A 64 -13.79 1.19 -8.66
N GLU A 65 -15.02 1.63 -8.40
CA GLU A 65 -15.66 1.55 -7.09
C GLU A 65 -15.92 0.12 -6.60
N LYS A 66 -15.89 -0.87 -7.50
CA LYS A 66 -16.14 -2.28 -7.20
C LYS A 66 -14.86 -3.09 -7.02
N ALA A 67 -13.72 -2.59 -7.50
CA ALA A 67 -12.42 -3.21 -7.38
C ALA A 67 -11.60 -2.61 -6.22
N TRP A 68 -10.60 -3.37 -5.78
CA TRP A 68 -9.63 -2.87 -4.81
C TRP A 68 -8.70 -1.90 -5.55
N GLY A 69 -8.74 -0.63 -5.16
CA GLY A 69 -7.82 0.39 -5.67
C GLY A 69 -6.72 0.68 -4.67
N GLY A 70 -5.67 1.36 -5.10
CA GLY A 70 -4.54 1.57 -4.22
C GLY A 70 -3.47 2.51 -4.73
N MET A 71 -2.36 2.50 -3.99
CA MET A 71 -1.08 3.04 -4.45
C MET A 71 0.07 2.15 -3.96
N ALA A 72 1.16 2.14 -4.69
CA ALA A 72 2.31 1.28 -4.43
C ALA A 72 3.64 1.99 -4.66
N SER A 73 4.70 1.50 -4.01
CA SER A 73 6.08 1.88 -4.29
C SER A 73 7.01 0.71 -3.99
N GLY A 74 7.98 0.50 -4.87
CA GLY A 74 8.83 -0.66 -4.86
C GLY A 74 9.48 -0.88 -6.23
N LYS A 75 10.09 -2.05 -6.41
CA LYS A 75 10.82 -2.41 -7.63
C LYS A 75 10.88 -3.93 -7.79
N LEU A 76 11.37 -4.40 -8.94
CA LEU A 76 11.61 -5.81 -9.12
C LEU A 76 12.78 -6.25 -8.22
N LEU A 77 12.67 -7.44 -7.63
CA LEU A 77 13.71 -7.99 -6.76
C LEU A 77 15.06 -8.08 -7.49
N THR A 78 15.06 -8.34 -8.80
CA THR A 78 16.27 -8.36 -9.64
C THR A 78 17.02 -7.04 -9.69
N ASP A 79 16.33 -5.90 -9.54
CA ASP A 79 16.98 -4.59 -9.51
C ASP A 79 17.85 -4.41 -8.26
N CYS A 80 17.58 -5.19 -7.22
CA CYS A 80 18.37 -5.22 -5.99
C CYS A 80 19.59 -6.14 -6.10
N PHE A 81 19.54 -7.16 -6.96
CA PHE A 81 20.62 -8.15 -7.14
C PHE A 81 21.82 -7.63 -7.92
N GLY A 82 21.68 -6.50 -8.63
CA GLY A 82 22.79 -5.85 -9.31
C GLY A 82 23.80 -5.17 -8.37
N GLN A 83 23.55 -5.16 -7.05
CA GLN A 83 24.38 -4.52 -6.04
C GLN A 83 25.31 -5.53 -5.34
N GLU A 84 26.51 -5.07 -4.99
CA GLU A 84 27.53 -5.90 -4.30
C GLU A 84 27.00 -6.45 -2.96
N ASP A 85 26.24 -5.63 -2.21
CA ASP A 85 25.52 -6.02 -1.01
C ASP A 85 24.01 -5.83 -1.20
N HIS A 86 23.39 -6.83 -1.81
CA HIS A 86 21.96 -6.87 -2.11
C HIS A 86 21.08 -6.89 -0.84
N VAL A 87 21.54 -7.51 0.25
CA VAL A 87 20.78 -7.56 1.52
C VAL A 87 20.68 -6.17 2.12
N LYS A 88 21.81 -5.44 2.16
CA LYS A 88 21.83 -4.05 2.59
C LYS A 88 20.94 -3.18 1.69
N ASN A 89 21.01 -3.34 0.37
CA ASN A 89 20.19 -2.55 -0.55
C ASN A 89 18.68 -2.74 -0.33
N ILE A 90 18.24 -3.99 -0.12
CA ILE A 90 16.83 -4.31 0.17
C ILE A 90 16.41 -3.71 1.51
N THR A 91 17.29 -3.77 2.52
CA THR A 91 17.02 -3.20 3.85
C THR A 91 16.83 -1.68 3.76
N GLU A 92 17.78 -0.97 3.15
CA GLU A 92 17.72 0.48 2.96
C GLU A 92 16.50 0.90 2.13
N MET A 93 16.13 0.11 1.11
CA MET A 93 14.90 0.33 0.34
C MET A 93 13.66 0.26 1.23
N PHE A 94 13.53 -0.78 2.06
CA PHE A 94 12.36 -0.91 2.93
C PHE A 94 12.31 0.15 4.03
N GLU A 95 13.45 0.58 4.57
CA GLU A 95 13.51 1.71 5.50
C GLU A 95 12.96 2.99 4.85
N GLN A 96 13.38 3.31 3.62
CA GLN A 96 12.87 4.47 2.87
C GLN A 96 11.37 4.38 2.58
N LEU A 97 10.87 3.17 2.29
CA LEU A 97 9.44 2.95 2.08
C LEU A 97 8.65 3.17 3.38
N LEU A 98 9.17 2.70 4.52
CA LEU A 98 8.55 2.90 5.83
C LEU A 98 8.55 4.38 6.27
N ASP A 99 9.58 5.15 5.93
CA ASP A 99 9.58 6.61 6.09
C ASP A 99 8.43 7.23 5.27
N GLY A 100 8.24 6.81 4.02
CA GLY A 100 7.11 7.23 3.18
C GLY A 100 5.75 6.84 3.75
N VAL A 101 5.65 5.71 4.47
CA VAL A 101 4.43 5.32 5.20
C VAL A 101 4.17 6.22 6.40
N ALA A 102 5.22 6.56 7.16
CA ALA A 102 5.11 7.48 8.29
C ALA A 102 4.72 8.90 7.84
N ASP A 103 5.28 9.37 6.73
CA ASP A 103 4.94 10.66 6.12
C ASP A 103 3.47 10.70 5.66
N PHE A 104 3.00 9.64 5.00
CA PHE A 104 1.60 9.52 4.61
C PHE A 104 0.68 9.55 5.83
N LYS A 105 1.02 8.79 6.89
CA LYS A 105 0.25 8.76 8.14
C LYS A 105 0.17 10.13 8.83
N THR A 106 1.27 10.87 8.82
CA THR A 106 1.33 12.22 9.39
C THR A 106 0.53 13.22 8.57
N SER A 107 0.52 13.07 7.24
CA SER A 107 -0.20 13.96 6.31
C SER A 107 -1.72 13.74 6.33
N TYR A 108 -2.17 12.52 6.66
CA TYR A 108 -3.58 12.15 6.67
C TYR A 108 -4.01 11.52 8.00
N PRO A 109 -3.91 12.25 9.13
CA PRO A 109 -4.17 11.69 10.45
C PRO A 109 -5.63 11.28 10.68
N ASN A 110 -6.56 11.81 9.88
CA ASN A 110 -8.00 11.57 9.99
C ASN A 110 -8.49 10.32 9.24
N LEU A 111 -7.60 9.64 8.51
CA LEU A 111 -7.94 8.36 7.88
C LEU A 111 -8.17 7.27 8.93
N PRO A 112 -8.94 6.22 8.62
CA PRO A 112 -9.24 5.13 9.55
C PRO A 112 -8.04 4.17 9.72
N TRP A 113 -6.98 4.65 10.37
CA TRP A 113 -5.74 3.91 10.63
C TRP A 113 -5.90 2.71 11.57
N ALA A 114 -6.94 2.73 12.41
CA ALA A 114 -7.28 1.62 13.29
C ALA A 114 -8.39 0.80 12.65
N PRO A 115 -8.36 -0.55 12.76
CA PRO A 115 -9.49 -1.37 12.38
C PRO A 115 -10.71 -0.92 13.20
N GLN A 116 -11.85 -0.69 12.53
CA GLN A 116 -13.09 -0.41 13.24
C GLN A 116 -13.44 -1.65 14.07
N GLN A 117 -13.46 -1.53 15.40
CA GLN A 117 -14.03 -2.59 16.21
C GLN A 117 -15.50 -2.75 15.78
N PRO A 118 -15.98 -3.99 15.57
CA PRO A 118 -17.40 -4.19 15.34
C PRO A 118 -18.16 -3.58 16.52
N GLU A 119 -19.15 -2.74 16.23
CA GLU A 119 -20.13 -2.27 17.21
C GLU A 119 -20.68 -3.52 17.90
N VAL A 120 -20.38 -3.68 19.19
CA VAL A 120 -21.02 -4.72 19.98
C VAL A 120 -22.48 -4.30 20.06
N ALA A 121 -23.34 -4.97 19.31
CA ALA A 121 -24.78 -4.81 19.47
C ALA A 121 -25.12 -5.20 20.90
N GLU A 122 -25.45 -4.21 21.75
CA GLU A 122 -26.06 -4.48 23.04
C GLU A 122 -27.38 -5.22 22.78
N ALA A 123 -27.48 -6.42 23.36
CA ALA A 123 -28.61 -7.33 23.25
C ALA A 123 -29.78 -6.92 24.15
#